data_AF-A0A2N0WX15-F1
#
_entry.id   AF-A0A2N0WX15-F1
#
_cell.length_a   1.000
_cell.length_b   1.000
_cell.length_c   1.000
_cell.angle_alpha   90.00
_cell.angle_beta   90.00
_cell.angle_gamma   90.00
#
_symmetry.space_group_name_H-M   'P 1'
#
loop_
_entity.id
_entity.type
_entity.pdbx_description
1 polymer ?
#
loop_
_entity_poly.entity_id
_entity_poly.type
_entity_poly.pdbx_seq_one_letter_code
_entity_poly.pdbx_strand_id
1 'polypeptide(L)'
;MVQLNQHSIAPLKVQLKALKVRCQQIDSQLTQTENRCFVFEAHQFSKRSLTLLGYLEQIEQTLRSLQTSIDKNRPDLLIKIECEQFVIQFQLLLQLVQSIEQGKGDLLYKSYSSPKEKIFQQLQKQSEYEHRLLTMIAEQEEILASDPNCERGYIKEKIEALKVRFHKCNTFTQKLEFQLEEINDE
;
A
#
# COMPACT_ATOMS: atom_id res chain seq x y z
N MET A 1 -15.32 12.12 -13.63
CA MET A 1 -15.04 11.61 -12.27
C MET A 1 -15.79 10.30 -12.11
N VAL A 2 -15.08 9.18 -12.02
CA VAL A 2 -15.71 7.87 -11.79
C VAL A 2 -16.02 7.78 -10.30
N GLN A 3 -17.30 7.84 -9.92
CA GLN A 3 -17.71 7.60 -8.54
C GLN A 3 -17.47 6.12 -8.19
N LEU A 4 -16.44 5.87 -7.38
CA LEU A 4 -16.17 4.55 -6.80
C LEU A 4 -17.22 4.29 -5.72
N ASN A 5 -18.31 3.61 -6.08
CA ASN A 5 -19.37 3.23 -5.15
C ASN A 5 -19.01 1.91 -4.43
N GLN A 6 -19.69 1.58 -3.32
CA GLN A 6 -19.53 0.29 -2.62
C GLN A 6 -19.65 -0.95 -3.55
N HIS A 7 -20.43 -0.84 -4.63
CA HIS A 7 -20.56 -1.87 -5.66
C HIS A 7 -19.25 -2.16 -6.43
N SER A 8 -18.31 -1.22 -6.46
CA SER A 8 -17.01 -1.36 -7.14
C SER A 8 -16.01 -2.23 -6.37
N ILE A 9 -16.23 -2.46 -5.06
CA ILE A 9 -15.32 -3.23 -4.19
C ILE A 9 -15.64 -4.74 -4.22
N ALA A 10 -16.90 -5.11 -4.44
CA ALA A 10 -17.33 -6.51 -4.41
C ALA A 10 -16.58 -7.40 -5.42
N PRO A 11 -16.32 -6.98 -6.68
CA PRO A 11 -15.49 -7.74 -7.61
C PRO A 11 -14.06 -7.95 -7.11
N LEU A 12 -13.46 -6.96 -6.46
CA LEU A 12 -12.10 -7.03 -5.91
C LEU A 12 -12.02 -8.09 -4.79
N LYS A 13 -13.06 -8.17 -3.94
CA LYS A 13 -13.16 -9.23 -2.91
C LYS A 13 -13.23 -10.63 -3.52
N VAL A 14 -13.93 -10.79 -4.64
CA VAL A 14 -14.02 -12.08 -5.36
C VAL A 14 -12.67 -12.46 -5.93
N GLN A 15 -11.98 -11.52 -6.59
CA GLN A 15 -10.64 -11.77 -7.14
C GLN A 15 -9.62 -12.12 -6.05
N LEU A 16 -9.65 -11.43 -4.90
CA LEU A 16 -8.82 -11.75 -3.75
C LEU A 16 -9.09 -13.16 -3.20
N LYS A 17 -10.37 -13.57 -3.11
CA LYS A 17 -10.71 -14.94 -2.69
C LYS A 17 -10.18 -15.98 -3.65
N ALA A 18 -10.24 -15.74 -4.96
CA ALA A 18 -9.66 -16.65 -5.95
C ALA A 18 -8.13 -16.75 -5.81
N LEU A 19 -7.45 -15.62 -5.62
CA LEU A 19 -6.01 -15.59 -5.38
C LEU A 19 -5.64 -16.30 -4.08
N LYS A 20 -6.46 -16.16 -3.02
CA LYS A 20 -6.28 -16.83 -1.72
C LYS A 20 -6.18 -18.33 -1.85
N VAL A 21 -7.10 -18.95 -2.61
CA VAL A 21 -7.11 -20.41 -2.81
C VAL A 21 -5.80 -20.89 -3.45
N ARG A 22 -5.29 -20.14 -4.43
CA ARG A 22 -4.01 -20.45 -5.09
C ARG A 22 -2.83 -20.28 -4.13
N CYS A 23 -2.79 -19.19 -3.37
CA CYS A 23 -1.76 -18.99 -2.34
C CYS A 23 -1.77 -20.12 -1.30
N GLN A 24 -2.95 -20.59 -0.85
CA GLN A 24 -3.07 -21.70 0.11
C GLN A 24 -2.47 -23.00 -0.44
N GLN A 25 -2.77 -23.33 -1.70
CA GLN A 25 -2.24 -24.53 -2.35
C GLN A 25 -0.71 -24.47 -2.43
N ILE A 26 -0.16 -23.34 -2.87
CA ILE A 26 1.29 -23.16 -3.01
C ILE A 26 1.98 -23.15 -1.64
N ASP A 27 1.50 -22.37 -0.67
CA ASP A 27 2.08 -22.31 0.68
C ASP A 27 2.07 -23.69 1.37
N SER A 28 1.10 -24.57 1.06
CA SER A 28 1.05 -25.94 1.60
C SER A 28 2.11 -26.88 1.01
N GLN A 29 2.65 -26.55 -0.15
CA GLN A 29 3.64 -27.35 -0.89
C GLN A 29 5.07 -26.86 -0.68
N LEU A 30 5.24 -25.61 -0.23
CA LEU A 30 6.53 -25.00 0.02
C LEU A 30 7.15 -25.53 1.32
N THR A 31 8.40 -25.98 1.27
CA THR A 31 9.11 -26.46 2.46
C THR A 31 9.82 -25.31 3.17
N GLN A 32 9.76 -25.23 4.50
CA GLN A 32 10.29 -24.09 5.28
C GLN A 32 11.79 -23.76 5.08
N THR A 33 12.58 -24.66 4.49
CA THR A 33 13.97 -24.38 4.07
C THR A 33 14.07 -23.42 2.88
N GLU A 34 12.98 -23.25 2.13
CA GLU A 34 12.79 -22.31 1.01
C GLU A 34 12.25 -20.94 1.46
N ASN A 35 11.74 -20.84 2.69
CA ASN A 35 11.15 -19.60 3.25
C ASN A 35 12.15 -18.47 3.52
N ARG A 36 13.43 -18.61 3.17
CA ARG A 36 14.41 -17.58 3.53
C ARG A 36 14.33 -16.32 2.70
N CYS A 37 13.64 -16.31 1.56
CA CYS A 37 13.56 -15.10 0.74
C CYS A 37 12.44 -15.22 -0.31
N PHE A 38 11.21 -14.87 0.05
CA PHE A 38 10.33 -14.25 -0.95
C PHE A 38 10.83 -12.81 -1.13
N VAL A 39 11.85 -12.60 -1.97
CA VAL A 39 12.31 -11.25 -2.32
C VAL A 39 11.35 -10.69 -3.36
N PHE A 40 10.23 -10.22 -2.84
CA PHE A 40 9.10 -9.79 -3.61
C PHE A 40 8.85 -8.34 -3.26
N GLU A 41 9.23 -7.44 -4.17
CA GLU A 41 9.12 -5.97 -4.10
C GLU A 41 8.65 -5.45 -2.74
N ALA A 42 9.49 -5.67 -1.71
CA ALA A 42 9.03 -5.59 -0.33
C ALA A 42 8.57 -4.18 0.04
N HIS A 43 9.03 -3.21 -0.74
CA HIS A 43 8.66 -1.82 -0.67
C HIS A 43 7.19 -1.53 -1.02
N GLN A 44 6.48 -2.48 -1.62
CA GLN A 44 5.05 -2.37 -1.92
C GLN A 44 4.18 -3.00 -0.83
N PHE A 45 4.79 -3.60 0.20
CA PHE A 45 4.11 -4.28 1.30
C PHE A 45 4.58 -3.77 2.65
N SER A 46 3.66 -3.38 3.53
CA SER A 46 3.97 -2.78 4.84
C SER A 46 5.00 -3.56 5.68
N LYS A 47 5.04 -4.89 5.51
CA LYS A 47 6.04 -5.76 6.10
C LYS A 47 6.38 -6.89 5.16
N ARG A 48 7.63 -7.37 5.26
CA ARG A 48 8.02 -8.63 4.63
C ARG A 48 7.23 -9.79 5.23
N SER A 49 6.80 -10.70 4.38
CA SER A 49 6.14 -11.95 4.76
C SER A 49 6.97 -13.13 4.28
N LEU A 50 6.97 -14.21 5.07
CA LEU A 50 7.61 -15.48 4.70
C LEU A 50 6.66 -16.41 3.92
N THR A 51 5.41 -16.00 3.72
CA THR A 51 4.36 -16.79 3.09
C THR A 51 3.55 -15.94 2.12
N LEU A 52 3.02 -16.55 1.06
CA LEU A 52 2.12 -15.87 0.12
C LEU A 52 0.85 -15.42 0.83
N LEU A 53 0.36 -16.21 1.80
CA LEU A 53 -0.76 -15.85 2.66
C LEU A 53 -0.48 -14.60 3.50
N GLY A 54 0.70 -14.43 4.06
CA GLY A 54 1.00 -13.21 4.83
C GLY A 54 1.18 -11.96 3.95
N TYR A 55 1.48 -12.11 2.66
CA TYR A 55 1.34 -10.99 1.71
C TYR A 55 -0.13 -10.72 1.39
N LEU A 56 -0.93 -11.76 1.17
CA LEU A 56 -2.37 -11.64 0.93
C LEU A 56 -3.11 -10.94 2.08
N GLU A 57 -2.77 -11.24 3.35
CA GLU A 57 -3.32 -10.56 4.54
C GLU A 57 -3.12 -9.05 4.50
N GLN A 58 -1.97 -8.60 3.99
CA GLN A 58 -1.68 -7.17 3.84
C GLN A 58 -2.55 -6.55 2.73
N ILE A 59 -2.79 -7.26 1.62
CA ILE A 59 -3.71 -6.80 0.56
C ILE A 59 -5.15 -6.74 1.10
N GLU A 60 -5.57 -7.72 1.90
CA GLU A 60 -6.88 -7.71 2.57
C GLU A 60 -7.00 -6.53 3.55
N GLN A 61 -5.90 -6.09 4.17
CA GLN A 61 -5.88 -4.87 4.99
C GLN A 61 -5.98 -3.60 4.14
N THR A 62 -5.24 -3.50 3.03
CA THR A 62 -5.35 -2.38 2.08
C THR A 62 -6.77 -2.25 1.54
N LEU A 63 -7.43 -3.36 1.18
CA LEU A 63 -8.81 -3.34 0.71
C LEU A 63 -9.80 -2.88 1.78
N ARG A 64 -9.59 -3.24 3.05
CA ARG A 64 -10.40 -2.76 4.18
C ARG A 64 -10.21 -1.26 4.41
N SER A 65 -8.99 -0.76 4.26
CA SER A 65 -8.70 0.68 4.33
C SER A 65 -9.43 1.43 3.22
N LEU A 66 -9.31 0.96 1.97
CA LEU A 66 -10.03 1.51 0.82
C LEU A 66 -11.54 1.56 1.04
N GLN A 67 -12.13 0.46 1.53
CA GLN A 67 -13.54 0.42 1.83
C GLN A 67 -13.93 1.45 2.91
N THR A 68 -13.11 1.58 3.95
CA THR A 68 -13.34 2.56 5.02
C THR A 68 -13.26 4.00 4.49
N SER A 69 -12.32 4.29 3.59
CA SER A 69 -12.17 5.61 2.99
C SER A 69 -13.36 5.98 2.11
N ILE A 70 -13.89 5.03 1.34
CA ILE A 70 -15.10 5.21 0.54
C ILE A 70 -16.32 5.41 1.46
N ASP A 71 -16.50 4.54 2.47
CA ASP A 71 -17.65 4.58 3.37
C ASP A 71 -17.71 5.89 4.19
N LYS A 72 -16.55 6.47 4.50
CA LYS A 72 -16.43 7.74 5.22
C LYS A 72 -16.35 8.98 4.32
N ASN A 73 -16.53 8.84 3.00
CA ASN A 73 -16.34 9.93 2.03
C ASN A 73 -15.03 10.70 2.26
N ARG A 74 -13.93 9.96 2.50
CA ARG A 74 -12.61 10.56 2.62
C ARG A 74 -12.23 11.27 1.31
N PRO A 75 -11.28 12.23 1.34
CA PRO A 75 -10.88 12.96 0.15
C PRO A 75 -10.51 12.03 -1.03
N ASP A 76 -10.91 12.39 -2.24
CA ASP A 76 -10.69 11.60 -3.47
C ASP A 76 -9.22 11.18 -3.66
N LEU A 77 -8.29 12.05 -3.25
CA LEU A 77 -6.85 11.76 -3.29
C LEU A 77 -6.49 10.54 -2.43
N LEU A 78 -7.05 10.43 -1.22
CA LEU A 78 -6.79 9.30 -0.32
C LEU A 78 -7.33 8.00 -0.91
N ILE A 79 -8.56 8.05 -1.43
CA ILE A 79 -9.20 6.91 -2.09
C ILE A 79 -8.36 6.46 -3.29
N LYS A 80 -7.88 7.39 -4.12
CA LYS A 80 -7.02 7.11 -5.26
C LYS A 80 -5.72 6.41 -4.84
N ILE A 81 -5.04 6.91 -3.81
CA ILE A 81 -3.81 6.31 -3.27
C ILE A 81 -4.06 4.87 -2.80
N GLU A 82 -5.15 4.63 -2.06
CA GLU A 82 -5.48 3.28 -1.59
C GLU A 82 -5.86 2.32 -2.73
N CYS A 83 -6.51 2.83 -3.79
CA CYS A 83 -6.76 2.07 -5.01
C CYS A 83 -5.45 1.67 -5.71
N GLU A 84 -4.54 2.62 -5.92
CA GLU A 84 -3.25 2.37 -6.57
C GLU A 84 -2.44 1.35 -5.77
N GLN A 85 -2.37 1.51 -4.46
CA GLN A 85 -1.70 0.57 -3.56
C GLN A 85 -2.28 -0.85 -3.67
N PHE A 86 -3.61 -0.97 -3.66
CA PHE A 86 -4.28 -2.26 -3.80
C PHE A 86 -3.95 -2.93 -5.14
N VAL A 87 -4.04 -2.19 -6.24
CA VAL A 87 -3.78 -2.71 -7.59
C VAL A 87 -2.35 -3.22 -7.71
N ILE A 88 -1.37 -2.42 -7.25
CA ILE A 88 0.05 -2.79 -7.30
C ILE A 88 0.29 -4.07 -6.50
N GLN A 89 -0.16 -4.12 -5.24
CA GLN A 89 0.04 -5.30 -4.40
C GLN A 89 -0.62 -6.55 -4.99
N PHE A 90 -1.83 -6.42 -5.53
CA PHE A 90 -2.56 -7.52 -6.15
C PHE A 90 -1.84 -8.05 -7.40
N GLN A 91 -1.43 -7.14 -8.30
CA GLN A 91 -0.72 -7.51 -9.53
C GLN A 91 0.59 -8.21 -9.24
N LEU A 92 1.38 -7.66 -8.31
CA LEU A 92 2.63 -8.26 -7.90
C LEU A 92 2.38 -9.67 -7.35
N LEU A 93 1.41 -9.86 -6.44
CA LEU A 93 1.20 -11.17 -5.82
C LEU A 93 0.69 -12.19 -6.84
N LEU A 94 -0.17 -11.74 -7.77
CA LEU A 94 -0.64 -12.56 -8.87
C LEU A 94 0.50 -13.01 -9.78
N GLN A 95 1.43 -12.10 -10.14
CA GLN A 95 2.62 -12.42 -10.95
C GLN A 95 3.51 -13.43 -10.23
N LEU A 96 3.68 -13.28 -8.92
CA LEU A 96 4.45 -14.19 -8.09
C LEU A 96 3.85 -15.60 -8.12
N VAL A 97 2.54 -15.70 -7.84
CA VAL A 97 1.79 -16.97 -7.88
C VAL A 97 1.88 -17.62 -9.25
N GLN A 98 1.68 -16.86 -10.33
CA GLN A 98 1.80 -17.37 -11.71
C GLN A 98 3.22 -17.88 -12.03
N SER A 99 4.26 -17.21 -11.52
CA SER A 99 5.64 -17.62 -11.73
C SER A 99 5.95 -18.95 -11.03
N ILE A 100 5.42 -19.14 -9.82
CA ILE A 100 5.56 -20.38 -9.06
C ILE A 100 4.83 -21.53 -9.75
N GLU A 101 3.59 -21.32 -10.18
CA GLU A 101 2.80 -22.32 -10.92
C GLU A 101 3.47 -22.73 -12.25
N GLN A 102 4.24 -21.84 -12.87
CA GLN A 102 5.03 -22.13 -14.07
C GLN A 102 6.37 -22.83 -13.77
N GLY A 103 6.65 -23.19 -12.51
CA GLY A 103 7.92 -23.81 -12.11
C GLY A 103 9.11 -22.84 -12.09
N LYS A 104 8.88 -21.52 -12.11
CA LYS A 104 9.93 -20.49 -12.03
C LYS A 104 10.18 -20.02 -10.58
N GLY A 105 10.00 -20.92 -9.62
CA GLY A 105 10.22 -20.65 -8.19
C GLY A 105 11.65 -20.21 -7.87
N ASP A 106 12.63 -20.53 -8.71
CA ASP A 106 14.02 -20.14 -8.49
C ASP A 106 14.25 -18.61 -8.57
N LEU A 107 13.36 -17.88 -9.24
CA LEU A 107 13.39 -16.42 -9.30
C LEU A 107 13.05 -15.75 -7.95
N LEU A 108 12.44 -16.50 -7.02
CA LEU A 108 12.07 -16.02 -5.67
C LEU A 108 13.31 -15.71 -4.82
N TYR A 109 14.40 -16.45 -5.03
CA TYR A 109 15.58 -16.47 -4.16
C TYR A 109 16.62 -15.40 -4.49
N LYS A 110 16.33 -14.46 -5.40
CA LYS A 110 17.28 -13.39 -5.71
C LYS A 110 17.33 -12.41 -4.54
N SER A 111 18.32 -12.60 -3.67
CA SER A 111 18.95 -11.52 -2.90
C SER A 111 19.15 -10.33 -3.85
N TYR A 112 18.87 -9.09 -3.48
CA TYR A 112 19.84 -8.24 -2.78
C TYR A 112 19.23 -6.87 -2.49
N SER A 113 19.69 -6.27 -1.39
CA SER A 113 19.63 -4.84 -1.14
C SER A 113 20.47 -4.07 -2.17
N SER A 114 19.92 -3.83 -3.36
CA SER A 114 20.46 -2.87 -4.32
C SER A 114 20.31 -1.43 -3.77
N PRO A 115 21.13 -0.46 -4.21
CA PRO A 115 20.91 0.95 -3.92
C PRO A 115 19.48 1.40 -4.27
N LYS A 116 18.96 0.89 -5.39
CA LYS A 116 17.58 1.08 -5.85
C LYS A 116 16.56 0.60 -4.81
N GLU A 117 16.78 -0.58 -4.23
CA GLU A 117 15.88 -1.12 -3.20
C GLU A 117 15.92 -0.35 -1.88
N LYS A 118 17.05 0.26 -1.53
CA LYS A 118 17.11 1.18 -0.37
C LYS A 118 16.26 2.44 -0.61
N ILE A 119 16.32 3.02 -1.81
CA ILE A 119 15.50 4.17 -2.18
C ILE A 119 14.02 3.79 -2.20
N PHE A 120 13.68 2.63 -2.77
CA PHE A 120 12.32 2.12 -2.74
C PHE A 120 11.79 1.92 -1.31
N GLN A 121 12.59 1.38 -0.39
CA GLN A 121 12.20 1.27 1.03
C GLN A 121 12.02 2.63 1.71
N GLN A 122 12.80 3.65 1.32
CA GLN A 122 12.62 5.01 1.83
C GLN A 122 11.34 5.64 1.27
N LEU A 123 11.09 5.50 -0.04
CA LEU A 123 9.85 5.92 -0.70
C LEU A 123 8.62 5.27 -0.07
N GLN A 124 8.70 3.97 0.25
CA GLN A 124 7.61 3.28 0.94
C GLN A 124 7.30 3.90 2.30
N LYS A 125 8.31 4.02 3.17
CA LYS A 125 8.11 4.61 4.52
C LYS A 125 7.56 6.01 4.43
N GLN A 126 8.01 6.75 3.42
CA GLN A 126 7.56 8.11 3.17
C GLN A 126 6.10 8.15 2.71
N SER A 127 5.71 7.28 1.78
CA SER A 127 4.33 7.10 1.31
C SER A 127 3.39 6.69 2.45
N GLU A 128 3.78 5.73 3.29
CA GLU A 128 3.01 5.31 4.47
C GLU A 128 2.79 6.47 5.45
N TYR A 129 3.81 7.28 5.66
CA TYR A 129 3.72 8.45 6.53
C TYR A 129 2.83 9.54 5.93
N GLU A 130 2.93 9.80 4.62
CA GLU A 130 2.06 10.71 3.89
C GLU A 130 0.60 10.28 3.96
N HIS A 131 0.33 9.00 3.74
CA HIS A 131 -0.99 8.41 3.86
C HIS A 131 -1.58 8.58 5.27
N ARG A 132 -0.75 8.38 6.31
CA ARG A 132 -1.15 8.62 7.71
C ARG A 132 -1.47 10.10 7.96
N LEU A 133 -0.68 11.03 7.42
CA LEU A 133 -0.94 12.46 7.54
C LEU A 133 -2.26 12.86 6.88
N LEU A 134 -2.54 12.35 5.68
CA LEU A 134 -3.81 12.58 4.99
C LEU A 134 -5.00 12.03 5.79
N THR A 135 -4.85 10.84 6.37
CA THR A 135 -5.88 10.26 7.25
C THR A 135 -6.13 11.14 8.47
N MET A 136 -5.07 11.61 9.14
CA MET A 136 -5.20 12.52 10.29
C MET A 136 -5.86 13.84 9.91
N ILE A 137 -5.53 14.41 8.74
CA ILE A 137 -6.18 15.63 8.22
C ILE A 137 -7.66 15.37 8.03
N ALA A 138 -8.03 14.29 7.33
CA ALA A 138 -9.42 13.96 7.07
C ALA A 138 -10.22 13.69 8.36
N GLU A 139 -9.61 13.09 9.38
CA GLU A 139 -10.23 12.93 10.70
C GLU A 139 -10.49 14.27 11.40
N GLN A 140 -9.55 15.21 11.33
CA GLN A 140 -9.77 16.54 11.91
C GLN A 140 -10.84 17.33 11.14
N GLU A 141 -10.87 17.23 9.81
CA GLU A 141 -11.89 17.85 8.96
C GLU A 141 -13.28 17.27 9.24
N GLU A 142 -13.39 15.96 9.47
CA GLU A 142 -14.62 15.29 9.88
C GLU A 142 -15.14 15.81 11.23
N ILE A 143 -14.26 15.99 12.23
CA ILE A 143 -14.65 16.58 13.53
C ILE A 143 -15.18 18.01 13.33
N LEU A 144 -14.52 18.81 12.50
CA LEU A 144 -14.91 20.19 12.23
C LEU A 144 -16.26 20.31 11.50
N ALA A 145 -16.64 19.28 10.73
CA ALA A 145 -17.89 19.19 10.00
C ALA A 145 -19.04 18.59 10.84
N SER A 146 -18.74 17.64 11.73
CA SER A 146 -19.73 16.85 12.46
C SER A 146 -20.05 17.35 13.86
N ASP A 147 -19.12 18.06 14.52
CA ASP A 147 -19.31 18.59 15.87
C ASP A 147 -19.40 20.13 15.86
N PRO A 148 -20.60 20.70 16.09
CA PRO A 148 -20.79 22.16 16.18
C PRO A 148 -20.10 22.80 17.39
N ASN A 149 -19.84 22.02 18.45
CA ASN A 149 -19.28 22.49 19.72
C ASN A 149 -17.76 22.32 19.80
N CYS A 150 -17.12 21.79 18.75
CA CYS A 150 -15.68 21.63 18.74
C CYS A 150 -14.94 22.97 18.76
N GLU A 151 -13.73 23.00 19.30
CA GLU A 151 -12.86 24.18 19.26
C GLU A 151 -12.33 24.42 17.84
N ARG A 152 -13.17 25.03 17.00
CA ARG A 152 -12.93 25.22 15.54
C ARG A 152 -11.59 25.90 15.25
N GLY A 153 -11.17 26.86 16.08
CA GLY A 153 -9.89 27.55 15.94
C GLY A 153 -8.70 26.59 16.11
N TYR A 154 -8.68 25.85 17.22
CA TYR A 154 -7.66 24.86 17.53
C TYR A 154 -7.59 23.75 16.48
N ILE A 155 -8.74 23.24 16.03
CA ILE A 155 -8.80 22.18 15.01
C ILE A 155 -8.27 22.69 13.66
N LYS A 156 -8.61 23.92 13.26
CA LYS A 156 -8.06 24.52 12.03
C LYS A 156 -6.55 24.69 12.09
N GLU A 157 -6.00 25.19 13.20
CA GLU A 157 -4.56 25.29 13.38
C GLU A 157 -3.87 23.92 13.28
N LYS A 158 -4.49 22.88 13.87
CA LYS A 158 -3.98 21.51 13.77
C LYS A 158 -4.02 20.96 12.35
N ILE A 159 -5.09 21.22 11.59
CA ILE A 159 -5.19 20.86 10.16
C ILE A 159 -4.07 21.54 9.37
N GLU A 160 -3.87 22.84 9.55
CA GLU A 160 -2.82 23.58 8.83
C GLU A 160 -1.41 23.09 9.20
N ALA A 161 -1.16 22.78 10.48
CA ALA A 161 0.10 22.18 10.90
C ALA A 161 0.34 20.80 10.24
N LEU A 162 -0.70 19.99 10.09
CA LEU A 162 -0.62 18.69 9.40
C LEU A 162 -0.38 18.88 7.89
N LYS A 163 -1.04 19.83 7.24
CA LYS A 163 -0.82 20.16 5.82
C LYS A 163 0.61 20.64 5.54
N VAL A 164 1.17 21.49 6.41
CA VAL A 164 2.57 21.93 6.29
C VAL A 164 3.54 20.74 6.42
N ARG A 165 3.27 19.81 7.34
CA ARG A 165 4.08 18.57 7.44
C ARG A 165 3.95 17.71 6.20
N PHE A 166 2.74 17.55 5.67
CA PHE A 166 2.48 16.80 4.45
C PHE A 166 3.23 17.42 3.26
N HIS A 167 3.23 18.74 3.11
CA HIS A 167 3.96 19.40 2.03
C HIS A 167 5.47 19.12 2.10
N LYS A 168 6.09 19.19 3.29
CA LYS A 168 7.50 18.85 3.48
C LYS A 168 7.80 17.39 3.13
N CYS A 169 6.88 16.50 3.47
CA CYS A 169 6.97 15.09 3.15
C CYS A 169 6.96 14.89 1.63
N ASN A 170 6.02 15.52 0.94
CA ASN A 170 5.89 15.41 -0.51
C ASN A 170 7.15 15.93 -1.24
N THR A 171 7.75 17.03 -0.79
CA THR A 171 9.03 17.52 -1.33
C THR A 171 10.17 16.53 -1.13
N PHE A 172 10.19 15.78 -0.02
CA PHE A 172 11.18 14.74 0.21
C PHE A 172 10.96 13.52 -0.69
N THR A 173 9.70 13.12 -0.91
CA THR A 173 9.32 12.07 -1.87
C THR A 173 9.81 12.39 -3.28
N GLN A 174 9.55 13.60 -3.77
CA GLN A 174 10.02 14.03 -5.10
C GLN A 174 11.55 13.95 -5.25
N LYS A 175 12.31 14.22 -4.18
CA LYS A 175 13.78 14.08 -4.21
C LYS A 175 14.22 12.63 -4.32
N LEU A 176 13.54 11.73 -3.61
CA LEU A 176 13.82 10.29 -3.69
C LEU A 176 13.44 9.71 -5.06
N GLU A 177 12.33 10.18 -5.65
CA GLU A 177 11.92 9.82 -7.02
C GLU A 177 12.98 10.26 -8.04
N PHE A 178 13.49 11.48 -7.93
CA PHE A 178 14.58 11.97 -8.79
C PHE A 178 15.86 11.12 -8.66
N GLN A 179 16.26 10.76 -7.43
CA GLN A 179 17.42 9.87 -7.21
C GLN A 179 17.21 8.48 -7.82
N LEU A 180 15.96 8.00 -7.88
CA LEU A 180 15.63 6.73 -8.49
C LEU A 180 15.75 6.77 -10.03
N GLU A 181 15.38 7.90 -10.64
CA GLU A 181 15.55 8.15 -12.07
C GLU A 181 17.03 8.20 -12.45
N GLU A 182 17.88 8.87 -11.66
CA GLU A 182 19.33 8.93 -11.90
C GLU A 182 20.03 7.56 -11.85
N ILE A 183 19.48 6.59 -11.10
CA ILE A 183 20.03 5.22 -11.03
C ILE A 183 19.63 4.37 -12.25
N ASN A 184 18.66 4.79 -13.05
CA ASN A 184 18.19 4.05 -14.24
C ASN A 184 18.98 4.37 -15.53
N ASP A 185 19.89 5.35 -15.52
CA ASP A 185 20.64 5.81 -16.71
C ASP A 185 21.99 5.08 -16.96
N GLU A 186 22.20 3.89 -16.37
CA GLU A 186 23.33 2.96 -16.66
C GLU A 186 22.85 1.58 -17.13
#